data_AF-X1IKY9-F1
#
_entry.id   AF-X1IKY9-F1
#
_cell.length_a   1.000
_cell.length_b   1.000
_cell.length_c   1.000
_cell.angle_alpha   90.00
_cell.angle_beta   90.00
_cell.angle_gamma   90.00
#
_symmetry.space_group_name_H-M   'P 1'
#
loop_
_entity.id
_entity.type
_entity.pdbx_description
1 polymer ?
#
loop_
_entity_poly.entity_id
_entity_poly.type
_entity_poly.pdbx_seq_one_letter_code
_entity_poly.pdbx_strand_id
1 'polypeptide(L)' 'LSVERSGDLLLVSCLEDLRPQIARAIVDKGGLLIQMKIQSYALEDIYMKYFTEV' A
#
# COMPACT_ATOMS: atom_id res chain seq x y z
N LEU A 1 -1.90 12.26 -3.55
CA LEU A 1 -1.52 11.57 -2.30
C LEU A 1 -2.67 11.77 -1.32
N SER A 2 -3.33 10.69 -0.90
CA SER A 2 -4.29 10.72 0.21
C SER A 2 -3.84 9.77 1.31
N VAL A 3 -4.13 10.13 2.56
CA VAL A 3 -3.79 9.35 3.75
C VAL A 3 -5.02 9.28 4.62
N GLU A 4 -5.48 8.08 4.93
CA GLU A 4 -6.62 7.82 5.79
C GLU A 4 -6.18 6.97 6.96
N ARG A 5 -6.67 7.29 8.16
CA ARG A 5 -6.39 6.52 9.38
C ARG A 5 -7.61 5.70 9.74
N SER A 6 -7.40 4.40 9.93
CA SER A 6 -8.40 3.47 10.44
C SER A 6 -7.82 2.73 11.64
N GLY A 7 -8.08 3.25 12.85
CA GLY A 7 -7.48 2.74 14.09
C GLY A 7 -5.95 2.84 14.08
N ASP A 8 -5.30 1.68 14.05
CA ASP A 8 -3.84 1.53 14.00
C ASP A 8 -3.31 1.33 12.57
N LEU A 9 -4.18 1.43 11.56
CA LEU A 9 -3.84 1.31 10.15
C LEU A 9 -3.82 2.70 9.49
N LEU A 10 -2.82 2.91 8.63
CA LEU A 10 -2.78 4.04 7.69
C LEU A 10 -2.93 3.50 6.27
N LEU A 11 -3.98 3.94 5.59
CA LEU A 11 -4.21 3.67 4.18
C LEU A 11 -3.65 4.86 3.39
N VAL A 12 -2.65 4.60 2.54
CA VAL A 12 -1.95 5.65 1.77
C VAL A 12 -2.15 5.40 0.28
N SER A 13 -2.84 6.31 -0.40
CA SER A 13 -3.03 6.25 -1.85
C SER A 13 -2.07 7.20 -2.55
N CYS A 14 -1.20 6.65 -3.37
CA CYS A 14 -0.11 7.35 -4.07
C CYS A 14 -0.01 6.87 -5.52
N LEU A 15 0.54 7.73 -6.39
CA LEU A 15 0.79 7.41 -7.80
C LEU A 15 2.14 6.71 -8.00
N GLU A 16 3.10 7.04 -7.13
CA GLU A 16 4.45 6.48 -7.14
C GLU A 16 4.66 5.59 -5.92
N ASP A 17 5.59 4.66 -6.01
CA ASP A 17 5.90 3.76 -4.90
C ASP A 17 6.57 4.51 -3.74
N LEU A 18 5.82 4.70 -2.65
CA LEU A 18 6.29 5.35 -1.42
C LEU A 18 6.89 4.38 -0.38
N ARG A 19 6.91 3.07 -0.66
CA ARG A 19 7.36 2.07 0.33
C ARG A 19 8.80 2.29 0.80
N PRO A 20 9.79 2.64 -0.06
CA PRO A 20 11.15 2.93 0.40
C PRO A 20 11.21 4.11 1.39
N GLN A 21 10.45 5.16 1.14
CA GLN A 21 10.40 6.37 1.95
C GLN A 21 9.72 6.07 3.29
N ILE A 22 8.64 5.28 3.29
CA ILE A 22 7.92 4.84 4.49
C ILE A 22 8.81 3.93 5.34
N ALA A 23 9.47 2.94 4.73
CA ALA A 23 10.39 2.04 5.43
C ALA A 23 11.50 2.82 6.14
N ARG A 24 12.12 3.77 5.43
CA ARG A 24 13.14 4.65 6.01
C ARG A 24 12.59 5.47 7.18
N ALA A 25 11.44 6.10 7.02
CA ALA A 25 10.84 6.91 8.07
C ALA A 25 10.52 6.09 9.34
N ILE A 26 10.07 4.84 9.20
CA ILE A 26 9.81 3.95 10.34
C ILE A 26 11.12 3.64 11.09
N VAL A 27 12.16 3.23 10.36
CA VAL A 27 13.46 2.86 10.97
C VAL A 27 14.16 4.07 11.58
N ASP A 28 14.16 5.22 10.91
CA ASP A 28 14.75 6.47 11.41
C ASP A 28 14.06 6.98 12.69
N LYS A 29 12.81 6.56 12.94
CA LYS A 29 12.06 6.84 14.17
C LYS A 29 12.15 5.72 15.23
N GLY A 30 13.04 4.75 15.03
CA GLY A 30 13.27 3.64 15.96
C GLY A 30 12.25 2.52 15.88
N GLY A 31 11.37 2.53 14.87
CA GLY A 31 10.43 1.44 14.62
C GLY A 31 11.10 0.25 13.94
N LEU A 32 10.64 -0.96 14.27
CA LEU A 32 11.09 -2.19 13.61
C LEU A 32 10.17 -2.51 12.43
N LEU A 33 10.72 -2.49 11.22
CA LEU A 33 9.99 -2.93 10.03
C LEU A 33 9.93 -4.46 10.00
N ILE A 34 8.75 -5.02 10.26
CA ILE A 34 8.55 -6.47 10.33
C ILE A 34 8.40 -7.08 8.93
N GLN A 35 7.58 -6.46 8.07
CA GLN A 35 7.28 -6.98 6.74
C GLN A 35 6.85 -5.88 5.78
N MET A 36 7.23 -6.03 4.51
CA MET A 36 6.66 -5.30 3.37
C MET A 36 6.20 -6.30 2.33
N LYS A 37 4.98 -6.15 1.83
CA LYS A 37 4.44 -6.95 0.73
C LYS A 37 4.26 -6.08 -0.50
N ILE A 38 4.66 -6.60 -1.65
CA ILE A 38 4.22 -6.07 -2.94
C ILE A 38 2.90 -6.75 -3.23
N GLN A 39 1.82 -5.99 -3.32
CA GLN A 39 0.56 -6.54 -3.80
C GLN A 39 0.72 -6.79 -5.30
N SER A 40 0.98 -8.04 -5.66
CA SER A 40 0.83 -8.49 -7.03
C SER A 40 -0.66 -8.66 -7.29
N TYR A 41 -1.21 -7.92 -8.25
CA TYR A 41 -2.56 -8.19 -8.72
C TYR A 41 -2.60 -9.61 -9.26
N ALA A 42 -3.51 -10.43 -8.74
CA ALA A 42 -3.83 -11.70 -9.38
C ALA A 42 -4.53 -11.41 -10.72
N LEU A 43 -4.47 -12.36 -11.65
CA LEU A 43 -5.18 -12.24 -12.91
C LEU A 43 -6.69 -12.00 -12.65
N GLU A 44 -7.25 -12.61 -11.60
CA GLU A 44 -8.62 -12.37 -11.15
C GLU A 44 -8.91 -10.92 -10.76
N ASP A 45 -7.98 -10.22 -10.10
CA ASP A 45 -8.14 -8.80 -9.75
C ASP A 45 -8.20 -7.90 -11.01
N ILE A 46 -7.47 -8.30 -12.06
CA ILE A 46 -7.50 -7.64 -13.38
C ILE A 46 -8.83 -7.94 -14.06
N TYR A 47 -9.26 -9.20 -14.08
CA TYR A 47 -10.53 -9.62 -14.71
C TYR A 47 -11.74 -8.93 -14.07
N MET A 48 -11.82 -8.84 -12.74
CA MET A 48 -12.95 -8.20 -12.07
C MET A 48 -13.11 -6.72 -12.44
N LYS A 49 -12.00 -5.99 -12.68
CA LYS A 49 -12.06 -4.61 -13.16
C LYS A 49 -12.71 -4.47 -14.54
N TYR A 50 -12.45 -5.40 -15.45
CA TYR A 50 -13.02 -5.37 -16.81
C TYR A 50 -14.46 -5.92 -16.87
N PHE A 51 -14.84 -6.81 -15.96
CA PHE A 51 -16.17 -7.41 -15.94
C PHE A 51 -17.23 -6.61 -15.16
N THR A 52 -16.82 -5.58 -14.42
CA THR A 52 -17.76 -4.66 -13.74
C THR A 52 -18.27 -3.56 -14.70
N GLU A 53 -17.82 -3.55 -15.96
CA GLU A 53 -18.22 -2.63 -17.03
C GLU A 53 -19.18 -3.29 -18.05
N VAL A 54 -20.14 -4.10 -17.58
CA VAL A 54 -21.23 -4.66 -18.40
C VAL A 54 -22.60 -4.38 -17.79
#